data_AF-A0A0G2DQV9-F1
#
_entry.id   AF-A0A0G2DQV9-F1
#
_cell.length_a   1.000
_cell.length_b   1.000
_cell.length_c   1.000
_cell.angle_alpha   90.00
_cell.angle_beta   90.00
_cell.angle_gamma   90.00
#
_symmetry.space_group_name_H-M   'P 1'
#
loop_
_entity.id
_entity.type
_entity.pdbx_description
1 polymer ?
#
loop_
_entity_poly.entity_id
_entity_poly.type
_entity_poly.pdbx_seq_one_letter_code
_entity_poly.pdbx_strand_id
1 'polypeptide(L)'
;MAKPSAILPGNSGHIHLSLTSLSTGQNLFYSPSSPQPSARTTPNDPLATHFLAGLLTALPSIFPLLAPTINSYKRLAALPSSWTPTHVS
;
A
#
# COMPACT_ATOMS: atom_id res chain seq x y z
N MET A 1 11.11 7.65 13.71
CA MET A 1 10.72 6.47 14.53
C MET A 1 9.21 6.23 14.39
N ALA A 2 8.77 4.97 14.24
CA ALA A 2 7.38 4.62 13.94
C ALA A 2 6.37 4.92 15.08
N LYS A 3 6.77 4.77 16.33
CA LYS A 3 5.93 5.01 17.52
C LYS A 3 6.81 5.59 18.64
N PRO A 4 7.07 6.90 18.63
CA PRO A 4 7.98 7.54 19.59
C PRO A 4 7.34 7.75 20.97
N SER A 5 6.01 7.82 21.04
CA SER A 5 5.24 7.99 22.28
C SER A 5 4.13 6.96 22.37
N ALA A 6 3.90 6.41 23.57
CA ALA A 6 2.82 5.46 23.82
C ALA A 6 1.44 6.10 23.63
N ILE A 7 1.29 7.37 24.03
CA ILE A 7 -0.01 8.07 24.08
C ILE A 7 -0.33 8.87 22.80
N LEU A 8 0.67 9.23 21.99
CA LEU A 8 0.47 10.00 20.75
C LEU A 8 0.42 9.09 19.52
N PRO A 9 -0.19 9.51 18.41
CA PRO A 9 -0.13 8.78 17.14
C PRO A 9 1.30 8.47 16.68
N GLY A 10 1.44 7.36 15.96
CA GLY A 10 2.71 6.97 15.35
C GLY A 10 2.96 7.67 14.01
N ASN A 11 4.19 7.58 13.51
CA ASN A 11 4.56 8.05 12.17
C ASN A 11 4.55 6.89 11.17
N SER A 12 4.09 7.14 9.95
CA SER A 12 4.09 6.18 8.84
C SER A 12 4.94 6.67 7.68
N GLY A 13 5.13 5.80 6.68
CA GLY A 13 5.64 6.16 5.37
C GLY A 13 4.80 5.47 4.31
N HIS A 14 3.76 6.15 3.81
CA HIS A 14 2.96 5.62 2.71
C HIS A 14 3.77 5.73 1.41
N ILE A 15 3.79 4.64 0.64
CA ILE A 15 4.54 4.55 -0.61
C ILE A 15 3.53 4.48 -1.75
N HIS A 16 3.61 5.45 -2.66
CA HIS A 16 2.82 5.47 -3.88
C HIS A 16 3.67 4.90 -5.01
N LEU A 17 3.19 3.82 -5.65
CA LEU A 17 3.91 3.13 -6.71
C LEU A 17 3.13 3.28 -8.03
N SER A 18 3.86 3.47 -9.13
CA SER A 18 3.31 3.46 -10.48
C SER A 18 4.29 2.77 -11.42
N LEU A 19 3.78 2.18 -12.49
CA LEU A 19 4.60 1.57 -13.54
C LEU A 19 4.51 2.44 -14.80
N THR A 20 5.65 2.83 -15.36
CA THR A 20 5.72 3.69 -16.54
C THR A 20 6.41 2.99 -17.70
N SER A 21 5.91 3.25 -18.91
CA SER A 21 6.57 2.77 -20.14
C SER A 21 7.86 3.54 -20.38
N LEU A 22 8.96 2.83 -20.61
CA LEU A 22 10.23 3.45 -20.99
C LEU A 22 10.20 4.10 -22.39
N SER A 23 9.37 3.59 -23.30
CA SER A 23 9.30 4.09 -24.68
C SER A 23 8.39 5.31 -24.81
N THR A 24 7.27 5.34 -24.09
CA THR A 24 6.25 6.39 -24.23
C THR A 24 6.15 7.33 -23.03
N GLY A 25 6.77 6.98 -21.89
CA GLY A 25 6.65 7.72 -20.63
C GLY A 25 5.27 7.63 -19.95
N GLN A 26 4.32 6.89 -20.54
CA GLN A 26 2.94 6.82 -20.06
C GLN A 26 2.82 5.89 -18.85
N ASN A 27 1.88 6.21 -17.95
CA ASN A 27 1.54 5.37 -16.81
C ASN A 27 0.74 4.14 -17.27
N LEU A 28 1.29 2.96 -17.06
CA LEU A 28 0.71 1.68 -17.45
C LEU A 28 -0.36 1.16 -16.49
N PHE A 29 -0.59 1.82 -15.36
CA PHE A 29 -1.73 1.54 -14.49
C PHE A 29 -2.99 2.34 -14.85
N TYR A 30 -2.88 3.25 -15.82
CA TYR A 30 -4.00 4.06 -16.28
C TYR A 30 -4.63 3.47 -17.55
N SER A 31 -5.95 3.24 -17.52
CA SER A 31 -6.72 2.80 -18.68
C SER A 31 -7.90 3.75 -18.93
N PRO A 32 -7.94 4.45 -20.09
CA PRO A 32 -8.99 5.42 -20.40
C PRO A 32 -10.33 4.79 -20.80
N SER A 33 -10.36 3.50 -21.14
CA SER A 33 -11.52 2.81 -21.74
C SER A 33 -12.24 1.85 -20.80
N SER A 34 -12.03 1.95 -19.48
CA SER A 34 -12.70 1.06 -18.54
C SER A 34 -14.21 1.36 -18.47
N PRO A 35 -15.11 0.38 -18.71
CA PRO A 35 -16.56 0.59 -18.76
C PRO A 35 -17.21 1.02 -17.43
N GLN A 36 -16.47 1.07 -16.33
CA GLN A 36 -16.99 1.43 -15.01
C GLN A 36 -16.16 2.54 -14.34
N PRO A 37 -16.66 3.78 -14.35
CA PRO A 37 -16.18 4.85 -13.46
C PRO A 37 -16.51 4.60 -11.98
N SER A 38 -17.23 3.52 -11.64
CA SER A 38 -17.90 3.33 -10.35
C SER A 38 -17.18 2.41 -9.36
N ALA A 39 -16.21 1.58 -9.77
CA ALA A 39 -15.42 0.80 -8.83
C ALA A 39 -14.19 1.61 -8.39
N ARG A 40 -14.40 2.62 -7.53
CA ARG A 40 -13.36 3.50 -6.95
C ARG A 40 -12.27 2.79 -6.13
N THR A 41 -12.24 1.46 -6.14
CA THR A 41 -11.45 0.60 -5.26
C THR A 41 -10.60 -0.44 -6.00
N THR A 42 -10.81 -0.67 -7.29
CA THR A 42 -10.04 -1.65 -8.08
C THR A 42 -9.28 -0.97 -9.21
N PRO A 43 -8.02 -1.35 -9.47
CA PRO A 43 -7.32 -0.85 -10.63
C PRO A 43 -8.07 -1.24 -11.91
N ASN A 44 -8.42 -0.24 -12.71
CA ASN A 44 -9.20 -0.43 -13.94
C ASN A 44 -8.38 -0.98 -15.11
N ASP A 45 -7.07 -1.14 -14.91
CA ASP A 45 -6.14 -1.75 -15.85
C ASP A 45 -5.79 -3.18 -15.40
N PRO A 46 -5.82 -4.19 -16.29
CA PRO A 46 -5.43 -5.56 -15.96
C PRO A 46 -4.02 -5.66 -15.36
N LEU A 47 -3.06 -4.88 -15.85
CA LEU A 47 -1.69 -4.86 -15.34
C LEU A 47 -1.64 -4.35 -13.90
N ALA A 48 -2.37 -3.28 -13.61
CA ALA A 48 -2.47 -2.74 -12.26
C ALA A 48 -3.17 -3.72 -11.30
N THR A 49 -4.18 -4.45 -11.79
CA THR A 49 -4.84 -5.52 -11.03
C THR A 49 -3.86 -6.65 -10.70
N HIS A 50 -3.07 -7.12 -11.68
CA HIS A 50 -2.05 -8.14 -11.44
C HIS A 50 -0.96 -7.66 -10.48
N PHE A 51 -0.53 -6.40 -10.59
CA PHE A 51 0.43 -5.81 -9.66
C PHE A 51 -0.13 -5.80 -8.22
N LEU A 52 -1.37 -5.36 -8.03
CA LEU A 52 -2.02 -5.36 -6.73
C LEU A 52 -2.16 -6.77 -6.16
N ALA A 53 -2.60 -7.74 -6.97
CA ALA A 53 -2.72 -9.14 -6.54
C ALA A 53 -1.38 -9.73 -6.08
N GLY A 54 -0.30 -9.45 -6.83
CA GLY A 54 1.06 -9.86 -6.45
C GLY A 54 1.52 -9.20 -5.15
N LEU A 55 1.26 -7.90 -5.00
CA LEU A 55 1.59 -7.17 -3.77
C LEU A 55 0.86 -7.75 -2.56
N LEU A 56 -0.46 -7.94 -2.62
CA LEU A 56 -1.25 -8.53 -1.53
C LEU A 56 -0.76 -9.94 -1.16
N THR A 57 -0.38 -10.74 -2.16
CA THR A 57 0.15 -12.10 -1.95
C THR A 57 1.52 -12.10 -1.27
N ALA A 58 2.43 -11.23 -1.71
CA ALA A 58 3.81 -11.20 -1.23
C ALA A 58 3.98 -10.40 0.07
N LEU A 59 3.06 -9.47 0.38
CA LEU A 59 3.19 -8.52 1.48
C LEU A 59 3.51 -9.19 2.83
N PRO A 60 2.85 -10.29 3.25
CA PRO A 60 3.18 -10.96 4.51
C PRO A 60 4.64 -11.43 4.59
N SER A 61 5.22 -11.88 3.47
CA SER A 61 6.59 -12.39 3.39
C SER A 61 7.63 -11.27 3.39
N ILE A 62 7.34 -10.15 2.72
CA ILE A 62 8.28 -9.02 2.60
C ILE A 62 8.11 -7.97 3.70
N PHE A 63 7.08 -8.09 4.54
CA PHE A 63 6.74 -7.10 5.56
C PHE A 63 7.89 -6.71 6.50
N PRO A 64 8.77 -7.63 6.95
CA PRO A 64 9.93 -7.26 7.77
C PRO A 64 10.87 -6.25 7.09
N LEU A 65 10.92 -6.20 5.75
CA LEU A 65 11.71 -5.22 5.01
C LEU A 65 11.09 -3.82 5.07
N LEU A 66 9.75 -3.75 5.18
CA LEU A 66 8.99 -2.49 5.28
C LEU A 66 8.86 -2.01 6.73
N ALA A 67 8.90 -2.92 7.70
CA ALA A 67 8.80 -2.66 9.13
C ALA A 67 9.99 -3.26 9.91
N PRO A 68 11.24 -2.80 9.68
CA PRO A 68 12.46 -3.51 10.08
C PRO A 68 12.82 -3.41 11.57
N THR A 69 12.01 -2.74 12.40
CA THR A 69 12.32 -2.52 13.81
C THR A 69 11.20 -3.01 14.70
N ILE A 70 11.53 -3.46 15.91
CA ILE A 70 10.55 -3.79 16.96
C ILE A 70 9.56 -2.63 17.16
N ASN A 71 10.06 -1.39 17.07
CA ASN A 71 9.23 -0.19 17.23
C ASN A 71 8.20 0.00 16.11
N SER A 72 8.41 -0.58 14.93
CA SER A 72 7.43 -0.58 13.83
C SER A 72 6.19 -1.40 14.22
N TYR A 73 6.38 -2.55 14.87
CA TYR A 73 5.27 -3.40 15.33
C TYR A 73 4.46 -2.78 16.47
N LYS A 74 5.06 -1.92 17.30
CA LYS A 74 4.33 -1.14 18.29
C LYS A 74 3.33 -0.15 17.68
N ARG A 75 3.57 0.31 16.43
CA ARG A 75 2.61 1.13 15.68
C ARG A 75 1.46 0.29 15.09
N LEU A 76 1.76 -0.95 14.71
CA LEU A 76 0.81 -1.92 14.13
C LEU A 76 -0.06 -2.60 15.19
N ALA A 77 0.32 -2.53 16.46
CA ALA A 77 -0.55 -2.89 17.56
C ALA A 77 -1.80 -1.99 17.51
N ALA A 78 -2.96 -2.60 17.23
CA ALA A 78 -4.23 -1.90 17.06
C ALA A 78 -4.63 -1.20 18.38
N LEU A 79 -4.26 0.07 18.49
CA LEU A 79 -4.77 0.96 19.53
C LEU A 79 -6.04 1.62 19.01
N PRO A 80 -7.02 1.92 19.89
CA PRO A 80 -8.19 2.71 19.53
C PRO A 80 -7.75 3.98 18.79
N SER A 81 -8.34 4.23 17.61
CA SER A 81 -8.06 5.41 16.78
C SER A 81 -6.67 5.49 16.14
N SER A 82 -5.92 4.39 16.05
CA SER A 82 -4.71 4.33 15.23
C SER A 82 -5.09 4.09 13.76
N TRP A 83 -4.91 5.11 12.90
CA TRP A 83 -5.10 5.05 11.44
C TRP A 83 -4.02 4.19 10.74
N THR A 84 -3.65 3.07 11.36
CA THR A 84 -2.58 2.20 10.93
C THR A 84 -3.15 1.05 10.09
N PRO A 85 -2.56 0.72 8.93
CA PRO A 85 -2.96 -0.47 8.18
C PRO A 85 -2.53 -1.74 8.95
N THR A 86 -3.51 -2.49 9.45
CA THR A 86 -3.30 -3.75 10.21
C THR A 86 -3.75 -5.00 9.45
N HIS A 87 -4.29 -4.83 8.25
CA HIS A 87 -4.80 -5.92 7.42
C HIS A 87 -4.22 -5.86 6.01
N VAL A 88 -4.17 -7.02 5.36
CA VAL A 88 -3.91 -7.18 3.94
C VAL A 88 -5.26 -7.33 3.26
N SER A 89 -5.72 -6.31 2.53
CA SER A 89 -7.05 -6.22 1.91
C SER A 89 -7.05 -5.28 0.73
#